data_AF-A0A354I4J6-F1
#
_entry.id   AF-A0A354I4J6-F1
#
_cell.length_a   1.000
_cell.length_b   1.000
_cell.length_c   1.000
_cell.angle_alpha   90.00
_cell.angle_beta   90.00
_cell.angle_gamma   90.00
#
_symmetry.space_group_name_H-M   'P 1'
#
loop_
_entity.id
_entity.type
_entity.pdbx_description
1 polymer ?
#
loop_
_entity_poly.entity_id
_entity_poly.type
_entity_poly.pdbx_seq_one_letter_code
_entity_poly.pdbx_strand_id
1 'polypeptide(L)'
;HAFFFGHGKEFESDVKEPLKLGDFYYPSMPEPDNQDLFSPNPPQDFLEDWLARNIELVEKYQPAMVYFDWWVQHDSVKPYLKRFAAYYYNRGLEWGKEVAISYKHDAMMLGTGILDMERGHFSDAKPFHWQADTSMAFN
;
A
#
# COMPACT_ATOMS: atom_id res chain seq x y z
N HIS A 1 -4.14 4.87 -2.90
CA HIS A 1 -5.21 4.43 -3.82
C HIS A 1 -5.54 5.59 -4.75
N ALA A 2 -5.61 5.38 -6.07
CA ALA A 2 -5.98 6.45 -7.00
C ALA A 2 -7.47 6.83 -6.91
N PHE A 3 -8.31 5.92 -6.42
CA PHE A 3 -9.75 6.09 -6.31
C PHE A 3 -10.23 6.76 -5.02
N PHE A 4 -9.33 7.11 -4.08
CA PHE A 4 -9.78 7.79 -2.86
C PHE A 4 -10.51 9.08 -3.22
N PHE A 5 -11.61 9.33 -2.48
CA PHE A 5 -12.56 10.42 -2.73
C PHE A 5 -13.37 10.33 -4.03
N GLY A 6 -13.36 9.19 -4.74
CA GLY A 6 -14.05 9.00 -6.02
C GLY A 6 -15.55 9.28 -5.94
N HIS A 7 -16.21 8.68 -4.95
CA HIS A 7 -17.64 8.90 -4.68
C HIS A 7 -17.98 10.35 -4.30
N GLY A 8 -16.99 11.17 -3.89
CA GLY A 8 -17.20 12.59 -3.65
C GLY A 8 -17.69 13.34 -4.90
N LYS A 9 -17.46 12.80 -6.10
CA LYS A 9 -17.92 13.38 -7.37
C LYS A 9 -19.40 13.12 -7.68
N GLU A 10 -20.05 12.23 -6.94
CA GLU A 10 -21.43 11.78 -7.21
C GLU A 10 -22.49 12.69 -6.54
N PHE A 11 -22.07 13.56 -5.62
CA PHE A 11 -22.93 14.48 -4.90
C PHE A 11 -22.28 15.87 -4.76
N GLU A 12 -23.02 16.83 -4.21
CA GLU A 12 -22.46 18.15 -3.91
C GLU A 12 -21.42 18.03 -2.77
N SER A 13 -20.15 17.91 -3.16
CA SER A 13 -19.00 17.86 -2.25
C SER A 13 -17.90 18.85 -2.67
N ASP A 14 -16.84 18.96 -1.85
CA ASP A 14 -15.63 19.74 -2.16
C ASP A 14 -14.71 19.09 -3.21
N VAL A 15 -15.03 17.88 -3.69
CA VAL A 15 -14.29 17.22 -4.78
C VAL A 15 -14.76 17.81 -6.12
N LYS A 16 -14.08 18.85 -6.60
CA LYS A 16 -14.44 19.59 -7.83
C LYS A 16 -13.36 19.48 -8.91
N GLU A 17 -13.80 19.41 -10.16
CA GLU A 17 -12.93 19.44 -11.34
C GLU A 17 -12.57 20.90 -11.74
N PRO A 18 -11.42 21.13 -12.40
CA PRO A 18 -10.40 20.14 -12.78
C PRO A 18 -9.46 19.78 -11.61
N LEU A 19 -9.29 18.49 -11.34
CA LEU A 19 -8.30 17.97 -10.39
C LEU A 19 -6.92 17.82 -11.05
N LYS A 20 -5.86 18.05 -10.27
CA LYS A 20 -4.47 17.87 -10.70
C LYS A 20 -3.66 17.07 -9.67
N LEU A 21 -2.47 16.65 -10.08
CA LEU A 21 -1.51 15.98 -9.21
C LEU A 21 -1.23 16.85 -7.97
N GLY A 22 -1.41 16.27 -6.78
CA GLY A 22 -1.19 16.94 -5.49
C GLY A 22 -2.45 17.36 -4.74
N ASP A 23 -3.64 17.37 -5.35
CA ASP A 23 -4.87 17.80 -4.65
C ASP A 23 -5.29 16.78 -3.56
N PHE A 24 -5.29 15.49 -3.89
CA PHE A 24 -5.64 14.38 -2.97
C PHE A 24 -4.68 13.19 -3.10
N TYR A 25 -3.38 13.44 -3.34
CA TYR A 25 -2.35 12.48 -3.83
C TYR A 25 -2.31 12.29 -5.34
N TYR A 26 -3.44 12.08 -6.00
CA TYR A 26 -3.61 12.00 -7.46
C TYR A 26 -5.02 12.48 -7.81
N PRO A 27 -5.33 12.92 -9.06
CA PRO A 27 -6.70 13.16 -9.48
C PRO A 27 -7.59 11.96 -9.14
N SER A 28 -8.57 12.19 -8.27
CA SER A 28 -9.43 11.13 -7.73
C SER A 28 -10.12 10.37 -8.88
N MET A 29 -9.96 9.06 -8.90
CA MET A 29 -10.58 8.18 -9.90
C MET A 29 -11.90 7.58 -9.37
N PRO A 30 -12.78 7.09 -10.25
CA PRO A 30 -13.92 6.27 -9.83
C PRO A 30 -13.46 5.08 -8.97
N GLU A 31 -14.18 4.82 -7.89
CA GLU A 31 -13.94 3.66 -7.03
C GLU A 31 -14.52 2.40 -7.69
N PRO A 32 -13.71 1.34 -7.88
CA PRO A 32 -14.20 0.07 -8.39
C PRO A 32 -14.95 -0.70 -7.30
N ASP A 33 -15.49 -1.87 -7.66
CA ASP A 33 -16.09 -2.77 -6.68
C ASP A 33 -15.09 -3.12 -5.56
N ASN A 34 -15.59 -3.21 -4.33
CA ASN A 34 -14.76 -3.42 -3.15
C ASN A 34 -13.89 -4.68 -3.29
N GLN A 35 -12.58 -4.50 -3.12
CA GLN A 35 -11.55 -5.54 -3.29
C GLN A 35 -11.48 -6.21 -4.67
N ASP A 36 -11.99 -5.57 -5.74
CA ASP A 36 -11.73 -6.03 -7.10
C ASP A 36 -10.26 -5.81 -7.50
N LEU A 37 -9.48 -6.89 -7.42
CA LEU A 37 -8.04 -6.88 -7.70
C LEU A 37 -7.69 -6.79 -9.19
N PHE A 38 -8.71 -6.90 -10.06
CA PHE A 38 -8.59 -6.88 -11.52
C PHE A 38 -9.42 -5.76 -12.14
N SER A 39 -9.86 -4.82 -11.31
CA SER A 39 -10.50 -3.59 -11.78
C SER A 39 -9.59 -2.84 -12.76
N PRO A 40 -10.14 -1.90 -13.57
CA PRO A 40 -9.33 -1.15 -14.52
C PRO A 40 -8.08 -0.54 -13.86
N ASN A 41 -6.92 -0.80 -14.48
CA ASN A 41 -5.65 -0.35 -13.96
C ASN A 41 -5.63 1.18 -13.79
N PRO A 42 -5.08 1.69 -12.68
CA PRO A 42 -4.71 3.09 -12.59
C PRO A 42 -3.76 3.47 -13.73
N PRO A 43 -3.71 4.76 -14.09
CA PRO A 43 -2.73 5.28 -15.03
C PRO A 43 -1.28 4.90 -14.66
N GLN A 44 -0.44 4.71 -15.67
CA GLN A 44 0.95 4.29 -15.46
C GLN A 44 1.75 5.31 -14.65
N ASP A 45 1.52 6.61 -14.88
CA ASP A 45 2.14 7.71 -14.15
C ASP A 45 1.77 7.67 -12.66
N PHE A 46 0.54 7.27 -12.30
CA PHE A 46 0.18 7.03 -10.91
C PHE A 46 0.99 5.90 -10.26
N LEU A 47 1.18 4.78 -10.96
CA LEU A 47 1.94 3.63 -10.45
C LEU A 47 3.45 3.96 -10.32
N GLU A 48 3.98 4.73 -11.25
CA GLU A 48 5.36 5.23 -11.21
C GLU A 48 5.56 6.23 -10.08
N ASP A 49 4.63 7.18 -9.90
CA ASP A 49 4.63 8.14 -8.79
C ASP A 49 4.49 7.44 -7.44
N TRP A 50 3.63 6.41 -7.34
CA TRP A 50 3.51 5.56 -6.16
C TRP A 50 4.86 4.93 -5.80
N LEU A 51 5.56 4.32 -6.75
CA LEU A 51 6.89 3.73 -6.50
C LEU A 51 7.90 4.80 -6.09
N ALA A 52 7.93 5.94 -6.79
CA ALA A 52 8.87 7.02 -6.55
C ALA A 52 8.72 7.61 -5.14
N ARG A 53 7.49 7.86 -4.68
CA ARG A 53 7.21 8.36 -3.32
C ARG A 53 7.65 7.37 -2.24
N ASN A 54 7.37 6.09 -2.43
CA ASN A 54 7.80 5.07 -1.47
C ASN A 54 9.33 4.99 -1.38
N ILE A 55 10.03 5.05 -2.53
CA ILE A 55 11.50 5.14 -2.56
C ILE A 55 11.99 6.42 -1.87
N GLU A 56 11.37 7.56 -2.14
CA GLU A 56 11.73 8.83 -1.51
C GLU A 56 11.63 8.76 0.03
N LEU A 57 10.56 8.15 0.56
CA LEU A 57 10.39 7.94 2.00
C LEU A 57 11.48 7.04 2.58
N VAL A 58 11.81 5.95 1.88
CA VAL A 58 12.90 5.04 2.27
C VAL A 58 14.23 5.77 2.34
N GLU A 59 14.57 6.55 1.30
CA GLU A 59 15.84 7.27 1.23
C GLU A 59 15.96 8.35 2.31
N LYS A 60 14.88 9.10 2.56
CA LYS A 60 14.90 10.22 3.50
C LYS A 60 14.93 9.78 4.96
N TYR A 61 14.25 8.68 5.29
CA TYR A 61 13.96 8.34 6.68
C TYR A 61 14.52 7.00 7.13
N GLN A 62 14.99 6.15 6.20
CA GLN A 62 15.54 4.83 6.49
C GLN A 62 14.68 4.04 7.49
N PRO A 63 13.36 3.87 7.23
CA PRO A 63 12.48 3.21 8.19
C PRO A 63 12.96 1.79 8.48
N ALA A 64 12.74 1.30 9.71
CA ALA A 64 12.97 -0.12 10.03
C ALA A 64 11.83 -1.02 9.52
N MET A 65 10.65 -0.44 9.31
CA MET A 65 9.51 -1.15 8.74
C MET A 65 8.71 -0.23 7.83
N VAL A 66 8.25 -0.78 6.70
CA VAL A 66 7.26 -0.15 5.83
C VAL A 66 6.00 -1.00 5.83
N TYR A 67 4.85 -0.38 6.07
CA TYR A 67 3.55 -1.04 6.09
C TYR A 67 2.78 -0.71 4.81
N PHE A 68 2.19 -1.74 4.20
CA PHE A 68 1.29 -1.60 3.06
C PHE A 68 -0.08 -2.20 3.36
N ASP A 69 -1.11 -1.39 3.15
CA ASP A 69 -2.51 -1.78 3.26
C ASP A 69 -2.95 -2.67 2.08
N TRP A 70 -4.12 -3.30 2.18
CA TRP A 70 -4.60 -4.41 1.34
C TRP A 70 -4.47 -4.21 -0.17
N TRP A 71 -4.64 -3.00 -0.68
CA TRP A 71 -4.76 -2.78 -2.12
C TRP A 71 -3.46 -2.97 -2.91
N VAL A 72 -2.30 -3.03 -2.25
CA VAL A 72 -1.05 -3.35 -2.97
C VAL A 72 -1.05 -4.75 -3.60
N GLN A 73 -2.06 -5.58 -3.27
CA GLN A 73 -2.31 -6.87 -3.92
C GLN A 73 -2.98 -6.76 -5.31
N HIS A 74 -3.48 -5.57 -5.69
CA HIS A 74 -4.04 -5.32 -7.03
C HIS A 74 -3.04 -5.70 -8.12
N ASP A 75 -3.51 -6.36 -9.19
CA ASP A 75 -2.62 -6.97 -10.19
C ASP A 75 -1.65 -5.96 -10.80
N SER A 76 -2.14 -4.75 -11.10
CA SER A 76 -1.34 -3.65 -11.65
C SER A 76 -0.19 -3.18 -10.75
N VAL A 77 -0.29 -3.37 -9.43
CA VAL A 77 0.69 -2.88 -8.44
C VAL A 77 1.79 -3.92 -8.21
N LYS A 78 1.53 -5.21 -8.42
CA LYS A 78 2.49 -6.30 -8.14
C LYS A 78 3.89 -6.09 -8.74
N PRO A 79 4.05 -5.63 -10.01
CA PRO A 79 5.37 -5.35 -10.57
C PRO A 79 6.12 -4.23 -9.85
N TYR A 80 5.40 -3.21 -9.37
CA TYR A 80 5.96 -2.05 -8.68
C TYR A 80 6.31 -2.40 -7.24
N LEU A 81 5.44 -3.14 -6.55
CA LEU A 81 5.70 -3.65 -5.20
C LEU A 81 6.96 -4.54 -5.17
N LYS A 82 7.13 -5.40 -6.19
CA LYS A 82 8.34 -6.23 -6.32
C LYS A 82 9.61 -5.39 -6.48
N ARG A 83 9.56 -4.32 -7.29
CA ARG A 83 10.68 -3.39 -7.45
C ARG A 83 10.99 -2.64 -6.15
N PHE A 84 9.94 -2.16 -5.47
CA PHE A 84 10.08 -1.51 -4.16
C PHE A 84 10.73 -2.44 -3.13
N ALA A 85 10.25 -3.69 -3.02
CA ALA A 85 10.79 -4.66 -2.07
C ALA A 85 12.28 -4.95 -2.33
N ALA A 86 12.65 -5.18 -3.59
CA ALA A 86 14.05 -5.37 -3.96
C ALA A 86 14.91 -4.15 -3.58
N TYR A 87 14.41 -2.94 -3.86
CA TYR A 87 15.10 -1.70 -3.50
C TYR A 87 15.29 -1.57 -1.99
N TYR A 88 14.21 -1.70 -1.22
CA TYR A 88 14.24 -1.48 0.23
C TYR A 88 15.08 -2.52 0.98
N TYR A 89 15.02 -3.79 0.58
CA TYR A 89 15.88 -4.83 1.18
C TYR A 89 17.35 -4.63 0.84
N ASN A 90 17.69 -4.22 -0.39
CA ASN A 90 19.06 -3.88 -0.74
C ASN A 90 19.57 -2.69 0.10
N ARG A 91 18.74 -1.66 0.30
CA ARG A 91 19.07 -0.53 1.18
C ARG A 91 19.29 -0.96 2.63
N GLY A 92 18.46 -1.87 3.15
CA GLY A 92 18.67 -2.46 4.48
C GLY A 92 20.06 -3.10 4.62
N LEU A 93 20.48 -3.88 3.62
CA LEU A 93 21.82 -4.48 3.59
C LEU A 93 22.93 -3.42 3.56
N GLU A 94 22.80 -2.39 2.71
CA GLU A 94 23.77 -1.30 2.62
C GLU A 94 23.91 -0.52 3.92
N TRP A 95 22.82 -0.34 4.65
CA TRP A 95 22.80 0.36 5.94
C TRP A 95 23.22 -0.53 7.12
N GLY A 96 23.41 -1.83 6.90
CA GLY A 96 23.62 -2.79 7.98
C GLY A 96 22.43 -2.84 8.95
N LYS A 97 21.21 -2.67 8.43
CA LYS A 97 19.98 -2.53 9.21
C LYS A 97 18.98 -3.62 8.83
N GLU A 98 18.44 -4.29 9.84
CA GLU A 98 17.29 -5.16 9.65
C GLU A 98 16.06 -4.31 9.31
N VAL A 99 15.45 -4.61 8.16
CA VAL A 99 14.27 -3.92 7.65
C VAL A 99 13.19 -4.92 7.28
N ALA A 100 11.93 -4.54 7.45
CA ALA A 100 10.79 -5.40 7.16
C ALA A 100 9.70 -4.67 6.36
N ILE A 101 9.02 -5.42 5.49
CA ILE A 101 7.77 -4.95 4.88
C ILE A 101 6.64 -5.72 5.55
N SER A 102 5.65 -4.99 6.05
CA SER A 102 4.38 -5.55 6.51
C SER A 102 3.31 -5.38 5.43
N TYR A 103 2.55 -6.43 5.14
CA TYR A 103 1.58 -6.44 4.04
C TYR A 103 0.33 -7.25 4.39
N LYS A 104 -0.83 -6.86 3.88
CA LYS A 104 -2.07 -7.63 4.03
C LYS A 104 -2.27 -8.65 2.89
N HIS A 105 -3.04 -9.70 3.21
CA HIS A 105 -3.49 -10.74 2.28
C HIS A 105 -2.34 -11.37 1.45
N ASP A 106 -2.54 -11.56 0.13
CA ASP A 106 -1.60 -12.20 -0.79
C ASP A 106 -0.83 -11.16 -1.64
N ALA A 107 -0.56 -9.99 -1.07
CA ALA A 107 0.20 -8.94 -1.76
C ALA A 107 1.65 -9.34 -2.04
N MET A 108 2.27 -10.09 -1.14
CA MET A 108 3.63 -10.57 -1.23
C MET A 108 3.71 -12.07 -0.97
N MET A 109 4.77 -12.70 -1.46
CA MET A 109 5.05 -14.12 -1.18
C MET A 109 5.30 -14.30 0.31
N LEU A 110 4.64 -15.29 0.94
CA LEU A 110 4.85 -15.61 2.34
C LEU A 110 6.35 -15.85 2.63
N GLY A 111 6.84 -15.29 3.74
CA GLY A 111 8.25 -15.36 4.13
C GLY A 111 9.14 -14.28 3.49
N THR A 112 8.63 -13.47 2.58
CA THR A 112 9.34 -12.29 2.04
C THR A 112 9.00 -10.99 2.77
N GLY A 113 8.10 -11.04 3.74
CA GLY A 113 7.67 -9.92 4.59
C GLY A 113 6.89 -10.44 5.81
N ILE A 114 6.39 -9.52 6.63
CA ILE A 114 5.53 -9.81 7.79
C ILE A 114 4.08 -9.78 7.31
N LEU A 115 3.35 -10.88 7.49
CA LEU A 115 1.92 -10.91 7.16
C LEU A 115 1.15 -10.08 8.20
N ASP A 116 0.43 -9.09 7.72
CA ASP A 116 -0.51 -8.28 8.48
C ASP A 116 -1.92 -8.86 8.38
N MET A 117 -2.43 -9.33 9.51
CA MET A 117 -3.77 -9.84 9.63
C MET A 117 -4.76 -8.70 9.87
N GLU A 118 -5.91 -8.79 9.20
CA GLU A 118 -7.03 -7.93 9.55
C GLU A 118 -7.41 -8.09 11.02
N ARG A 119 -7.94 -7.00 11.60
CA ARG A 119 -8.16 -6.82 13.04
C ARG A 119 -8.54 -8.12 13.76
N GLY A 120 -7.66 -8.58 14.64
CA GLY A 120 -7.85 -9.81 15.40
C GLY A 120 -6.54 -10.58 15.61
N HIS A 121 -6.64 -11.90 15.62
CA HIS A 121 -5.50 -12.82 15.70
C HIS A 121 -5.86 -14.14 15.03
N PHE A 122 -4.85 -14.94 14.70
CA PHE A 122 -5.10 -16.31 14.28
C PHE A 122 -5.69 -17.15 15.43
N SER A 123 -6.51 -18.15 15.09
CA SER A 123 -7.01 -19.15 16.06
C SER A 123 -5.89 -19.92 16.74
N ASP A 124 -4.80 -20.16 16.01
CA ASP A 124 -3.66 -20.97 16.42
C ASP A 124 -2.34 -20.24 16.17
N ALA A 125 -1.32 -20.58 16.95
CA ALA A 125 0.04 -20.10 16.73
C ALA A 125 0.51 -20.45 15.32
N LYS A 126 1.13 -19.48 14.64
CA LYS A 126 1.67 -19.65 13.30
C LYS A 126 3.18 -19.82 13.33
N PRO A 127 3.76 -20.67 12.46
CA PRO A 127 5.20 -20.93 12.40
C PRO A 127 5.97 -19.84 11.63
N PHE A 128 5.38 -18.66 11.44
CA PHE A 128 5.96 -17.54 10.71
C PHE A 128 5.66 -16.23 11.45
N HIS A 129 6.43 -15.17 11.17
CA HIS A 129 6.16 -13.85 11.71
C HIS A 129 4.89 -13.25 11.11
N TRP A 130 4.00 -12.78 11.97
CA TRP A 130 2.79 -12.07 11.60
C TRP A 130 2.54 -10.95 12.61
N GLN A 131 1.75 -9.97 12.21
CA GLN A 131 1.25 -8.90 13.08
C GLN A 131 -0.24 -8.66 12.79
N ALA A 132 -0.88 -7.82 13.60
CA ALA A 132 -2.24 -7.36 13.37
C ALA A 132 -2.41 -5.97 13.96
N ASP A 133 -3.18 -5.13 13.27
CA ASP A 133 -3.50 -3.78 13.74
C ASP A 133 -4.77 -3.75 14.60
N THR A 134 -4.80 -2.87 15.59
CA THR A 134 -6.00 -2.55 16.37
C THR A 134 -6.08 -1.05 16.65
N SER A 135 -7.27 -0.57 17.02
CA SER A 135 -7.50 0.83 17.35
C SER A 135 -7.94 1.00 18.80
N MET A 136 -7.59 2.15 19.39
CA MET A 136 -8.09 2.58 20.70
C MET A 136 -9.55 3.07 20.66
N ALA A 137 -10.12 3.22 19.46
CA ALA A 137 -11.49 3.67 19.29
C ALA A 137 -12.45 2.56 19.73
N PHE A 138 -13.38 2.92 20.62
CA PHE A 138 -14.54 2.10 20.94
C PHE A 138 -15.59 2.37 19.86
N ASN A 139 -15.66 1.48 18.89
CA ASN A 139 -16.70 1.47 17.87
C ASN A 139 -17.90 0.63 18.33
#